data_AF-A0A969AXP0-F1
#
_entry.id   AF-A0A969AXP0-F1
#
_cell.length_a   1.000
_cell.length_b   1.000
_cell.length_c   1.000
_cell.angle_alpha   90.00
_cell.angle_beta   90.00
_cell.angle_gamma   90.00
#
_symmetry.space_group_name_H-M   'P 1'
#
loop_
_entity.id
_entity.type
_entity.pdbx_description
1 polymer ?
#
loop_
_entity_poly.entity_id
_entity_poly.type
_entity_poly.pdbx_seq_one_letter_code
_entity_poly.pdbx_strand_id
1 'polypeptide(L)'
;MMIYPILKTTQRQRVSDGETVPILSDTDQPQLVLVWPQLGDFDSLEYAWWLQRAKAQLQAQAITVRAVGIGDRASGQRFCDYTGFPPEHLFVDPHAVLHQTLGLYPGLSITLPGLAPGQNAWLNLMLMCAGIGSPGTLAEVLRGYTGDRQAPQLIAPEESVQAGPLPPLQGKVFNAAGGEGFQRPFELATLRLRNM
;
A
#
# COMPACT_ATOMS: atom_id res chain seq x y z
N MET A 1 15.99 -7.45 16.75
CA MET A 1 15.03 -8.49 16.29
C MET A 1 15.58 -9.12 15.02
N MET A 2 15.57 -10.45 14.91
CA MET A 2 16.08 -11.14 13.71
C MET A 2 14.93 -11.37 12.72
N ILE A 3 14.75 -10.44 11.78
CA ILE A 3 13.64 -10.46 10.79
C ILE A 3 13.71 -11.69 9.88
N TYR A 4 14.88 -11.98 9.32
CA TYR A 4 15.03 -13.04 8.32
C TYR A 4 14.64 -14.44 8.84
N PRO A 5 15.08 -14.90 10.03
CA PRO A 5 14.62 -16.17 10.59
C PRO A 5 13.09 -16.28 10.77
N ILE A 6 12.43 -15.18 11.14
CA ILE A 6 10.97 -15.13 11.27
C ILE A 6 10.33 -15.35 9.88
N LEU A 7 10.76 -14.59 8.87
CA LEU A 7 10.22 -14.72 7.51
C LEU A 7 10.48 -16.10 6.92
N LYS A 8 11.67 -16.69 7.15
CA LYS A 8 12.04 -18.01 6.65
C LYS A 8 11.15 -19.14 7.17
N THR A 9 10.64 -19.01 8.39
CA THR A 9 9.77 -20.02 9.02
C THR A 9 8.28 -19.70 8.87
N THR A 10 7.95 -18.49 8.40
CA THR A 10 6.55 -18.05 8.26
C THR A 10 5.88 -18.74 7.07
N GLN A 11 4.70 -19.30 7.34
CA GLN A 11 3.79 -19.83 6.33
C GLN A 11 2.46 -19.09 6.41
N ARG A 12 1.84 -18.82 5.25
CA ARG A 12 0.54 -18.14 5.17
C ARG A 12 -0.28 -18.72 4.03
N GLN A 13 -1.58 -18.46 4.07
CA GLN A 13 -2.48 -18.82 2.99
C GLN A 13 -2.17 -17.96 1.76
N ARG A 14 -1.86 -18.60 0.65
CA ARG A 14 -1.65 -17.95 -0.65
C ARG A 14 -2.99 -17.65 -1.32
N VAL A 15 -3.10 -16.49 -1.97
CA VAL A 15 -4.38 -16.05 -2.56
C VAL A 15 -4.80 -16.92 -3.74
N SER A 16 -3.87 -17.23 -4.66
CA SER A 16 -4.17 -17.98 -5.90
C SER A 16 -4.94 -19.30 -5.67
N ASP A 17 -4.48 -20.15 -4.76
CA ASP A 17 -5.02 -21.50 -4.55
C ASP A 17 -5.55 -21.77 -3.14
N GLY A 18 -5.27 -20.90 -2.18
CA GLY A 18 -5.73 -21.06 -0.79
C GLY A 18 -4.86 -21.99 0.05
N GLU A 19 -3.76 -22.50 -0.51
CA GLU A 19 -2.81 -23.36 0.18
C GLU A 19 -1.99 -22.57 1.21
N THR A 20 -1.72 -23.18 2.37
CA THR A 20 -0.81 -22.61 3.36
C THR A 20 0.60 -23.07 3.07
N VAL A 21 1.44 -22.15 2.59
CA VAL A 21 2.81 -22.44 2.15
C VAL A 21 3.80 -21.39 2.70
N PRO A 22 5.12 -21.67 2.68
CA PRO A 22 6.12 -20.67 3.06
C PRO A 22 5.99 -19.37 2.26
N ILE A 23 6.12 -18.24 2.97
CA ILE A 23 6.07 -16.92 2.32
C ILE A 23 7.32 -16.60 1.52
N LEU A 24 8.45 -17.28 1.81
CA LEU A 24 9.67 -17.24 1.01
C LEU A 24 9.69 -18.42 0.04
N SER A 25 10.13 -18.17 -1.18
CA SER A 25 10.39 -19.23 -2.16
C SER A 25 11.72 -19.87 -1.82
N ASP A 26 11.84 -21.18 -2.04
CA ASP A 26 13.13 -21.88 -1.97
C ASP A 26 13.89 -21.65 -3.29
N THR A 27 14.55 -20.50 -3.37
CA THR A 27 15.26 -20.02 -4.56
C THR A 27 16.48 -19.20 -4.15
N ASP A 28 17.53 -19.27 -4.97
CA ASP A 28 18.73 -18.44 -4.84
C ASP A 28 18.51 -17.01 -5.38
N GLN A 29 17.37 -16.75 -6.02
CA GLN A 29 17.04 -15.41 -6.52
C GLN A 29 16.70 -14.44 -5.38
N PRO A 30 17.07 -13.15 -5.51
CA PRO A 30 16.70 -12.13 -4.53
C PRO A 30 15.18 -11.96 -4.45
N GLN A 31 14.67 -11.87 -3.22
CA GLN A 31 13.24 -11.71 -2.94
C GLN A 31 12.98 -10.41 -2.20
N LEU A 32 12.04 -9.61 -2.70
CA LEU A 32 11.48 -8.46 -1.99
C LEU A 32 10.21 -8.91 -1.26
N VAL A 33 10.25 -8.90 0.06
CA VAL A 33 9.11 -9.29 0.90
C VAL A 33 8.48 -8.05 1.50
N LEU A 34 7.19 -7.86 1.21
CA LEU A 34 6.38 -6.75 1.70
C LEU A 34 5.44 -7.28 2.77
N VAL A 35 5.41 -6.60 3.91
CA VAL A 35 4.46 -6.87 4.99
C VAL A 35 3.50 -5.69 5.00
N TRP A 36 2.35 -5.89 4.37
CA TRP A 36 1.34 -4.85 4.19
C TRP A 36 0.33 -4.85 5.33
N PRO A 37 -0.19 -3.67 5.70
CA PRO A 37 -1.33 -3.55 6.61
C PRO A 37 -2.61 -4.13 5.95
N GLN A 38 -3.78 -3.55 6.23
CA GLN A 38 -5.04 -4.11 5.75
C GLN A 38 -5.12 -4.03 4.23
N LEU A 39 -5.41 -5.15 3.56
CA LEU A 39 -5.58 -5.16 2.12
C LEU A 39 -6.71 -4.22 1.70
N GLY A 40 -6.39 -3.29 0.81
CA GLY A 40 -7.33 -2.28 0.32
C GLY A 40 -7.31 -0.97 1.13
N ASP A 41 -6.42 -0.82 2.11
CA ASP A 41 -6.12 0.49 2.68
C ASP A 41 -5.24 1.34 1.74
N PHE A 42 -5.04 2.61 2.11
CA PHE A 42 -4.28 3.56 1.29
C PHE A 42 -2.86 3.10 1.00
N ASP A 43 -2.18 2.54 2.01
CA ASP A 43 -0.79 2.12 1.90
C ASP A 43 -0.66 0.91 0.97
N SER A 44 -1.41 -0.16 1.21
CA SER A 44 -1.33 -1.39 0.41
C SER A 44 -1.68 -1.13 -1.06
N LEU A 45 -2.67 -0.29 -1.35
CA LEU A 45 -3.02 0.11 -2.72
C LEU A 45 -1.90 0.94 -3.38
N GLU A 46 -1.36 1.93 -2.67
CA GLU A 46 -0.28 2.77 -3.20
C GLU A 46 1.00 1.93 -3.47
N TYR A 47 1.38 1.03 -2.56
CA TYR A 47 2.50 0.11 -2.77
C TYR A 47 2.29 -0.81 -3.97
N ALA A 48 1.10 -1.39 -4.13
CA ALA A 48 0.81 -2.26 -5.27
C ALA A 48 0.97 -1.53 -6.61
N TRP A 49 0.51 -0.29 -6.71
CA TRP A 49 0.70 0.54 -7.89
C TRP A 49 2.16 0.87 -8.17
N TRP A 50 2.93 1.22 -7.14
CA TRP A 50 4.35 1.50 -7.30
C TRP A 50 5.13 0.27 -7.80
N LEU A 51 4.80 -0.92 -7.30
CA LEU A 51 5.38 -2.17 -7.78
C LEU A 51 5.01 -2.46 -9.22
N GLN A 52 3.76 -2.17 -9.62
CA GLN A 52 3.34 -2.31 -11.00
C GLN A 52 4.12 -1.37 -11.94
N ARG A 53 4.35 -0.12 -11.53
CA ARG A 53 5.20 0.83 -12.28
C ARG A 53 6.65 0.37 -12.37
N ALA A 54 7.18 -0.21 -11.30
CA ALA A 54 8.55 -0.72 -11.23
C ALA A 54 8.70 -2.15 -11.81
N LYS A 55 7.63 -2.77 -12.33
CA LYS A 55 7.61 -4.19 -12.73
C LYS A 55 8.73 -4.56 -13.69
N ALA A 56 8.94 -3.76 -14.74
CA ALA A 56 9.99 -4.04 -15.73
C ALA A 56 11.40 -3.99 -15.12
N GLN A 57 11.65 -3.04 -14.22
CA GLN A 57 12.93 -2.93 -13.52
C GLN A 57 13.16 -4.11 -12.57
N LEU A 58 12.13 -4.49 -11.80
CA LEU A 58 12.20 -5.63 -10.88
C LEU A 58 12.46 -6.95 -11.64
N GLN A 59 11.79 -7.14 -12.79
CA GLN A 59 12.01 -8.29 -13.67
C GLN A 59 13.42 -8.31 -14.25
N ALA A 60 13.93 -7.18 -14.72
CA ALA A 60 15.29 -7.08 -15.25
C ALA A 60 16.37 -7.42 -14.21
N GLN A 61 16.07 -7.24 -12.92
CA GLN A 61 16.96 -7.59 -11.80
C GLN A 61 16.69 -8.99 -11.23
N ALA A 62 15.77 -9.76 -11.83
CA ALA A 62 15.34 -11.07 -11.33
C ALA A 62 14.90 -11.06 -9.85
N ILE A 63 14.28 -9.96 -9.41
CA ILE A 63 13.76 -9.81 -8.05
C ILE A 63 12.34 -10.36 -8.00
N THR A 64 12.12 -11.38 -7.19
CA THR A 64 10.77 -11.91 -6.93
C THR A 64 10.10 -11.09 -5.83
N VAL A 65 8.97 -10.46 -6.13
CA VAL A 65 8.17 -9.70 -5.15
C VAL A 65 7.15 -10.62 -4.51
N ARG A 66 7.08 -10.62 -3.18
CA ARG A 66 6.08 -11.34 -2.40
C ARG A 66 5.47 -10.42 -1.35
N ALA A 67 4.17 -10.55 -1.09
CA ALA A 67 3.48 -9.69 -0.12
C ALA A 67 2.65 -10.53 0.85
N VAL A 68 2.62 -10.11 2.11
CA VAL A 68 1.69 -10.63 3.14
C VAL A 68 0.84 -9.47 3.62
N GLY A 69 -0.47 -9.51 3.37
CA GLY A 69 -1.42 -8.47 3.80
C GLY A 69 -2.38 -8.96 4.88
N ILE A 70 -2.90 -8.03 5.68
CA ILE A 70 -3.96 -8.34 6.66
C ILE A 70 -5.30 -8.42 5.93
N GLY A 71 -5.97 -9.55 6.04
CA GLY A 71 -7.24 -9.82 5.35
C GLY A 71 -7.48 -11.32 5.20
N ASP A 72 -8.55 -11.69 4.51
CA ASP A 72 -8.83 -13.06 4.12
C ASP A 72 -8.62 -13.27 2.61
N ARG A 73 -8.70 -14.53 2.16
CA ARG A 73 -8.52 -14.87 0.73
C ARG A 73 -9.49 -14.14 -0.19
N ALA A 74 -10.72 -13.87 0.25
CA ALA A 74 -11.71 -13.18 -0.56
C ALA A 74 -11.38 -11.69 -0.73
N SER A 75 -10.90 -11.02 0.32
CA SER A 75 -10.29 -9.68 0.19
C SER A 75 -9.02 -9.71 -0.65
N GLY A 76 -8.19 -10.74 -0.52
CA GLY A 76 -6.98 -10.92 -1.32
C GLY A 76 -7.27 -11.03 -2.81
N GLN A 77 -8.28 -11.83 -3.20
CA GLN A 77 -8.68 -11.95 -4.60
C GLN A 77 -9.17 -10.62 -5.15
N ARG A 78 -10.07 -9.92 -4.43
CA ARG A 78 -10.56 -8.59 -4.83
C ARG A 78 -9.43 -7.57 -4.96
N PHE A 79 -8.46 -7.61 -4.05
CA PHE A 79 -7.28 -6.75 -4.11
C PHE A 79 -6.43 -7.04 -5.35
N CYS A 80 -6.16 -8.31 -5.65
CA CYS A 80 -5.45 -8.72 -6.86
C CYS A 80 -6.20 -8.30 -8.13
N ASP A 81 -7.51 -8.51 -8.18
CA ASP A 81 -8.34 -8.15 -9.34
C ASP A 81 -8.33 -6.63 -9.59
N TYR A 82 -8.37 -5.82 -8.52
CA TYR A 82 -8.36 -4.36 -8.61
C TYR A 82 -6.98 -3.79 -8.95
N THR A 83 -5.91 -4.30 -8.31
CA THR A 83 -4.55 -3.75 -8.44
C THR A 83 -3.73 -4.38 -9.57
N GLY A 84 -4.14 -5.55 -10.05
CA GLY A 84 -3.34 -6.40 -10.94
C GLY A 84 -2.15 -7.08 -10.25
N PHE A 85 -2.09 -7.07 -8.91
CA PHE A 85 -1.02 -7.75 -8.17
C PHE A 85 -1.16 -9.28 -8.33
N PRO A 86 -0.07 -10.05 -8.59
CA PRO A 86 -0.18 -11.48 -8.88
C PRO A 86 -0.67 -12.29 -7.65
N PRO A 87 -1.79 -13.03 -7.74
CA PRO A 87 -2.35 -13.77 -6.61
C PRO A 87 -1.47 -14.93 -6.13
N GLU A 88 -0.55 -15.43 -6.96
CA GLU A 88 0.46 -16.43 -6.60
C GLU A 88 1.57 -15.86 -5.69
N HIS A 89 1.70 -14.54 -5.65
CA HIS A 89 2.69 -13.81 -4.86
C HIS A 89 2.08 -13.07 -3.66
N LEU A 90 0.76 -13.10 -3.50
CA LEU A 90 0.05 -12.52 -2.37
C LEU A 90 -0.34 -13.59 -1.35
N PHE A 91 -0.09 -13.29 -0.09
CA PHE A 91 -0.46 -14.08 1.07
C PHE A 91 -1.32 -13.25 2.01
N VAL A 92 -2.16 -13.95 2.79
CA VAL A 92 -3.07 -13.31 3.74
C VAL A 92 -2.77 -13.73 5.18
N ASP A 93 -2.85 -12.77 6.09
CA ASP A 93 -2.70 -12.96 7.55
C ASP A 93 -3.91 -12.31 8.27
N PRO A 94 -5.04 -13.02 8.39
CA PRO A 94 -6.29 -12.46 8.90
C PRO A 94 -6.21 -11.88 10.31
N HIS A 95 -5.22 -12.32 11.09
CA HIS A 95 -5.06 -11.95 12.49
C HIS A 95 -3.82 -11.10 12.75
N ALA A 96 -3.15 -10.62 11.68
CA ALA A 96 -1.95 -9.80 11.76
C ALA A 96 -0.83 -10.43 12.61
N VAL A 97 -0.75 -11.77 12.66
CA VAL A 97 0.21 -12.48 13.52
C VAL A 97 1.64 -12.15 13.12
N LEU A 98 1.92 -11.99 11.82
CA LEU A 98 3.22 -11.60 11.32
C LEU A 98 3.61 -10.19 11.77
N HIS A 99 2.66 -9.24 11.75
CA HIS A 99 2.91 -7.87 12.22
C HIS A 99 3.27 -7.86 13.70
N GLN A 100 2.52 -8.60 14.52
CA GLN A 100 2.77 -8.74 15.96
C GLN A 100 4.13 -9.40 16.23
N THR A 101 4.44 -10.48 15.50
CA THR A 101 5.71 -11.22 15.64
C THR A 101 6.91 -10.35 15.26
N LEU A 102 6.74 -9.49 14.25
CA LEU A 102 7.76 -8.53 13.82
C LEU A 102 7.77 -7.23 14.67
N GLY A 103 6.89 -7.10 15.67
CA GLY A 103 6.80 -5.89 16.49
C GLY A 103 6.50 -4.62 15.69
N LEU A 104 5.75 -4.75 14.58
CA LEU A 104 5.34 -3.60 13.77
C LEU A 104 4.33 -2.74 14.53
N TYR A 105 4.25 -1.46 14.16
CA TYR A 105 3.34 -0.52 14.81
C TYR A 105 1.88 -1.01 14.69
N PRO A 106 1.15 -1.19 15.81
CA PRO A 106 -0.20 -1.77 15.79
C PRO A 106 -1.30 -0.77 15.40
N GLY A 107 -0.96 0.49 15.16
CA GLY A 107 -1.96 1.54 14.92
C GLY A 107 -2.49 2.17 16.21
N LEU A 108 -3.42 3.11 16.04
CA LEU A 108 -4.16 3.72 17.14
C LEU A 108 -5.25 2.76 17.63
N SER A 109 -5.28 2.49 18.93
CA SER A 109 -6.24 1.57 19.55
C SER A 109 -6.95 2.23 20.73
N ILE A 110 -7.60 3.37 20.50
CA ILE A 110 -8.47 3.99 21.50
C ILE A 110 -9.80 3.24 21.52
N THR A 111 -10.22 2.82 22.71
CA THR A 111 -11.53 2.21 22.94
C THR A 111 -12.36 3.13 23.82
N LEU A 112 -13.42 3.72 23.26
CA LEU A 112 -14.40 4.47 24.04
C LEU A 112 -15.50 3.54 24.56
N PRO A 113 -15.78 3.56 25.87
CA PRO A 113 -16.87 2.77 26.43
C PRO A 113 -18.21 3.22 25.83
N GLY A 114 -19.05 2.25 25.47
CA GLY A 114 -20.36 2.49 24.84
C GLY A 114 -20.37 2.48 23.31
N LEU A 115 -19.19 2.43 22.64
CA LEU A 115 -19.12 2.24 21.19
C LEU A 115 -18.94 0.76 20.82
N ALA A 116 -19.59 0.33 19.74
CA ALA A 116 -19.37 -0.99 19.15
C ALA A 116 -17.94 -1.09 18.56
N PRO A 117 -17.38 -2.31 18.40
CA PRO A 117 -16.03 -2.49 17.85
C PRO A 117 -15.79 -1.80 16.52
N GLY A 118 -16.74 -1.87 15.58
CA GLY A 118 -16.64 -1.19 14.29
C GLY A 118 -16.64 0.34 14.39
N GLN A 119 -17.35 0.91 15.38
CA GLN A 119 -17.37 2.36 15.63
C GLN A 119 -16.04 2.83 16.23
N ASN A 120 -15.46 2.06 17.16
CA ASN A 120 -14.12 2.33 17.68
C ASN A 120 -13.06 2.24 16.58
N ALA A 121 -13.15 1.24 15.69
CA ALA A 121 -12.24 1.11 14.56
C ALA A 121 -12.33 2.31 13.61
N TRP A 122 -13.55 2.73 13.26
CA TRP A 122 -13.77 3.92 12.43
C TRP A 122 -13.25 5.19 13.10
N LEU A 123 -13.49 5.37 14.41
CA LEU A 123 -12.96 6.51 15.16
C LEU A 123 -11.43 6.53 15.14
N ASN A 124 -10.79 5.40 15.41
CA ASN A 124 -9.33 5.29 15.37
C ASN A 124 -8.79 5.65 13.97
N LEU A 125 -9.44 5.16 12.90
CA LEU A 125 -9.09 5.53 11.54
C LEU A 125 -9.20 7.05 11.30
N MET A 126 -10.32 7.67 11.69
CA MET A 126 -10.51 9.13 11.52
C MET A 126 -9.46 9.95 12.28
N LEU A 127 -9.13 9.55 13.51
CA LEU A 127 -8.09 10.20 14.31
C LEU A 127 -6.70 10.02 13.67
N MET A 128 -6.39 8.83 13.14
CA MET A 128 -5.16 8.58 12.40
C MET A 128 -5.08 9.41 11.12
N CYS A 129 -6.17 9.55 10.35
CA CYS A 129 -6.24 10.44 9.20
C CYS A 129 -6.04 11.92 9.59
N ALA A 130 -6.43 12.31 10.81
CA ALA A 130 -6.12 13.62 11.38
C ALA A 130 -4.69 13.73 11.96
N GLY A 131 -3.86 12.69 11.83
CA GLY A 131 -2.46 12.65 12.27
C GLY A 131 -2.24 12.12 13.70
N ILE A 132 -3.29 11.75 14.42
CA ILE A 132 -3.19 11.25 15.80
C ILE A 132 -2.76 9.78 15.77
N GLY A 133 -1.63 9.45 16.40
CA GLY A 133 -1.09 8.09 16.33
C GLY A 133 -0.55 7.73 14.93
N SER A 134 -0.29 8.72 14.07
CA SER A 134 0.25 8.50 12.73
C SER A 134 1.35 9.52 12.43
N PRO A 135 2.57 9.31 12.97
CA PRO A 135 3.68 10.24 12.81
C PRO A 135 4.01 10.48 11.33
N GLY A 136 4.07 11.75 10.92
CA GLY A 136 4.39 12.14 9.54
C GLY A 136 3.20 12.27 8.60
N THR A 137 2.02 11.75 8.95
CA THR A 137 0.84 11.75 8.06
C THR A 137 0.43 13.16 7.61
N LEU A 138 0.33 14.13 8.51
CA LEU A 138 0.00 15.51 8.13
C LEU A 138 1.07 16.15 7.25
N ALA A 139 2.35 15.82 7.45
CA ALA A 139 3.43 16.31 6.60
C ALA A 139 3.33 15.71 5.19
N GLU A 140 3.01 14.43 5.06
CA GLU A 140 2.78 13.77 3.77
C GLU A 140 1.53 14.28 3.06
N VAL A 141 0.46 14.58 3.80
CA VAL A 141 -0.74 15.23 3.26
C VAL A 141 -0.38 16.60 2.69
N LEU A 142 0.32 17.43 3.46
CA LEU A 142 0.78 18.75 3.00
C LEU A 142 1.70 18.63 1.78
N ARG A 143 2.64 17.69 1.79
CA ARG A 143 3.55 17.40 0.66
C ARG A 143 2.77 17.02 -0.60
N GLY A 144 1.66 16.28 -0.46
CA GLY A 144 0.78 15.97 -1.58
C GLY A 144 0.10 17.19 -2.21
N TYR A 145 -0.22 18.21 -1.40
CA TYR A 145 -0.82 19.47 -1.87
C TYR A 145 0.20 20.46 -2.40
N THR A 146 1.39 20.55 -1.80
CA THR A 146 2.44 21.52 -2.17
C THR A 146 3.41 21.00 -3.23
N GLY A 147 3.45 19.68 -3.45
CA GLY A 147 4.47 19.03 -4.27
C GLY A 147 5.79 18.80 -3.53
N ASP A 148 6.72 18.14 -4.21
CA ASP A 148 8.03 17.76 -3.69
C ASP A 148 9.09 17.83 -4.80
N ARG A 149 10.02 18.78 -4.66
CA ARG A 149 11.08 19.05 -5.65
C ARG A 149 12.13 17.97 -5.76
N GLN A 150 12.20 17.05 -4.79
CA GLN A 150 13.16 15.94 -4.77
C GLN A 150 12.55 14.64 -5.27
N ALA A 151 11.22 14.56 -5.38
CA ALA A 151 10.51 13.40 -5.89
C ALA A 151 10.24 13.53 -7.40
N PRO A 152 10.20 12.42 -8.16
CA PRO A 152 9.86 12.46 -9.58
C PRO A 152 8.38 12.78 -9.81
N GLN A 153 8.05 13.22 -11.02
CA GLN A 153 6.65 13.32 -11.47
C GLN A 153 5.97 11.95 -11.41
N LEU A 154 4.71 11.95 -10.96
CA LEU A 154 3.92 10.74 -10.77
C LEU A 154 2.99 10.46 -11.97
N ILE A 155 2.51 11.50 -12.64
CA ILE A 155 1.60 11.46 -13.78
C ILE A 155 2.35 12.01 -14.98
N ALA A 156 2.55 11.23 -16.04
CA ALA A 156 3.20 11.74 -17.24
C ALA A 156 2.36 12.86 -17.89
N PRO A 157 2.96 13.83 -18.61
CA PRO A 157 2.21 14.97 -19.17
C PRO A 157 0.99 14.58 -20.02
N GLU A 158 1.10 13.50 -20.80
CA GLU A 158 0.05 12.97 -21.66
C GLU A 158 -0.81 11.88 -21.00
N GLU A 159 -0.46 11.46 -19.78
CA GLU A 159 -1.25 10.49 -19.02
C GLU A 159 -2.55 11.15 -18.55
N SER A 160 -3.68 10.45 -18.72
CA SER A 160 -4.95 10.87 -18.16
C SER A 160 -5.27 10.06 -16.91
N VAL A 161 -5.54 10.75 -15.81
CA VAL A 161 -5.94 10.15 -14.55
C VAL A 161 -7.44 10.37 -14.34
N GLN A 162 -8.13 9.27 -14.08
CA GLN A 162 -9.53 9.26 -13.67
C GLN A 162 -9.57 9.16 -12.15
N ALA A 163 -9.98 10.24 -11.48
CA ALA A 163 -10.12 10.29 -10.03
C ALA A 163 -11.51 10.85 -9.70
N GLY A 164 -12.49 9.96 -9.57
CA GLY A 164 -13.86 10.36 -9.20
C GLY A 164 -13.85 11.13 -7.88
N PRO A 165 -14.68 12.19 -7.72
CA PRO A 165 -15.72 12.68 -8.61
C PRO A 165 -15.23 13.69 -9.68
N LEU A 166 -13.93 13.90 -9.83
CA LEU A 166 -13.39 14.86 -10.78
C LEU A 166 -13.48 14.32 -12.22
N PRO A 167 -13.66 15.20 -13.24
CA PRO A 167 -13.50 14.80 -14.62
C PRO A 167 -12.07 14.29 -14.88
N PRO A 168 -11.83 13.46 -15.90
CA PRO A 168 -10.48 13.01 -16.24
C PRO A 168 -9.51 14.18 -16.42
N LEU A 169 -8.39 14.14 -15.71
CA LEU A 169 -7.36 15.19 -15.74
C LEU A 169 -6.14 14.68 -16.51
N GLN A 170 -5.61 15.49 -17.42
CA GLN A 170 -4.33 15.20 -18.06
C GLN A 170 -3.18 15.68 -17.18
N GLY A 171 -2.06 14.93 -17.19
CA GLY A 171 -0.87 15.26 -16.41
C GLY A 171 -0.38 16.69 -16.63
N LYS A 172 -0.47 17.23 -17.84
CA LYS A 172 -0.08 18.62 -18.15
C LYS A 172 -0.83 19.70 -17.36
N VAL A 173 -2.03 19.40 -16.83
CA VAL A 173 -2.77 20.34 -15.97
C VAL A 173 -1.96 20.68 -14.72
N PHE A 174 -1.24 19.71 -14.16
CA PHE A 174 -0.40 19.92 -12.98
C PHE A 174 0.84 20.80 -13.26
N ASN A 175 1.26 20.95 -14.53
CA ASN A 175 2.35 21.85 -14.89
C ASN A 175 1.99 23.31 -14.56
N ALA A 176 0.73 23.68 -14.70
CA ALA A 176 0.27 25.03 -14.36
C ALA A 176 0.38 25.34 -12.86
N ALA A 177 0.37 24.30 -12.01
CA ALA A 177 0.44 24.47 -10.56
C ALA A 177 1.88 24.56 -10.03
N GLY A 178 2.85 23.91 -10.68
CA GLY A 178 4.23 23.83 -10.16
C GLY A 178 5.37 23.78 -11.17
N GLY A 179 5.10 23.62 -12.46
CA GLY A 179 6.12 23.37 -13.50
C GLY A 179 6.36 21.88 -13.72
N GLU A 180 7.58 21.52 -14.12
CA GLU A 180 7.97 20.16 -14.55
C GLU A 180 9.24 19.68 -13.85
N GLY A 181 9.51 18.37 -13.93
CA GLY A 181 10.73 17.71 -13.45
C GLY A 181 10.68 17.23 -11.99
N PHE A 182 9.55 17.39 -11.31
CA PHE A 182 9.39 16.99 -9.92
C PHE A 182 7.92 16.64 -9.58
N GLN A 183 7.65 16.06 -8.41
CA GLN A 183 6.27 15.80 -7.97
C GLN A 183 5.52 17.12 -7.80
N ARG A 184 4.56 17.38 -8.70
CA ARG A 184 3.85 18.65 -8.78
C ARG A 184 2.79 18.77 -7.68
N PRO A 185 2.38 20.00 -7.31
CA PRO A 185 1.25 20.23 -6.42
C PRO A 185 0.01 19.43 -6.85
N PHE A 186 -0.72 18.87 -5.89
CA PHE A 186 -1.95 18.08 -6.08
C PHE A 186 -1.80 16.74 -6.82
N GLU A 187 -0.62 16.42 -7.33
CA GLU A 187 -0.40 15.21 -8.14
C GLU A 187 -0.59 13.93 -7.32
N LEU A 188 0.08 13.85 -6.16
CA LEU A 188 -0.05 12.72 -5.24
C LEU A 188 -1.45 12.62 -4.65
N ALA A 189 -2.05 13.77 -4.30
CA ALA A 189 -3.42 13.80 -3.79
C ALA A 189 -4.43 13.27 -4.83
N THR A 190 -4.26 13.62 -6.10
CA THR A 190 -5.11 13.14 -7.20
C THR A 190 -4.94 11.64 -7.42
N LEU A 191 -3.70 11.13 -7.37
CA LEU A 191 -3.45 9.69 -7.47
C LEU A 191 -4.09 8.92 -6.32
N ARG A 192 -4.02 9.43 -5.10
CA ARG A 192 -4.69 8.80 -3.94
C ARG A 192 -6.20 8.86 -4.05
N LEU A 193 -6.75 9.94 -4.60
CA LEU A 193 -8.20 10.08 -4.84
C LEU A 193 -8.73 9.01 -5.82
N ARG A 194 -7.91 8.54 -6.77
CA ARG A 194 -8.30 7.43 -7.68
C ARG A 194 -8.63 6.13 -6.93
N ASN A 195 -8.09 5.91 -5.73
CA ASN A 195 -8.36 4.74 -4.88
C ASN A 195 -9.60 4.89 -3.99
N MET A 196 -10.17 6.09 -3.89
CA MET A 196 -11.28 6.41 -2.99
C MET A 196 -12.62 6.33 -3.73
#